data_AF-S1QU37-F1
#
_entry.id   AF-S1QU37-F1
#
_cell.length_a   1.000
_cell.length_b   1.000
_cell.length_c   1.000
_cell.angle_alpha   90.00
_cell.angle_beta   90.00
_cell.angle_gamma   90.00
#
_symmetry.space_group_name_H-M   'P 1'
#
loop_
_entity.id
_entity.type
_entity.pdbx_description
1 polymer ?
#
loop_
_entity_poly.entity_id
_entity_poly.type
_entity_poly.pdbx_seq_one_letter_code
_entity_poly.pdbx_strand_id
1 'polypeptide(L)' 'MAKKRITFTFDEETIALLKKISDETMIPQARIVERAILEYIAKMKTDK' A
#
# COMPACT_ATOMS: atom_id res chain seq x y z
N MET A 1 0.01 18.64 -2.51
CA MET A 1 -0.05 18.15 -3.90
C MET A 1 -1.38 17.44 -4.12
N ALA A 2 -1.98 17.54 -5.31
CA ALA A 2 -3.23 16.85 -5.62
C ALA A 2 -2.99 15.33 -5.71
N LYS A 3 -3.82 14.54 -5.02
CA LYS A 3 -3.78 13.07 -5.13
C LYS A 3 -4.32 12.66 -6.50
N LYS A 4 -3.59 11.79 -7.21
CA LYS A 4 -4.06 11.19 -8.48
C LYS A 4 -4.63 9.81 -8.20
N ARG A 5 -5.76 9.47 -8.84
CA ARG A 5 -6.35 8.13 -8.78
C ARG A 5 -5.63 7.22 -9.77
N ILE A 6 -5.17 6.07 -9.29
CA ILE A 6 -4.57 5.01 -10.09
C ILE A 6 -5.22 3.69 -9.64
N THR A 7 -5.51 2.80 -10.57
CA THR A 7 -6.14 1.51 -10.28
C THR A 7 -5.13 0.38 -10.52
N PHE A 8 -5.04 -0.53 -9.55
CA PHE A 8 -4.24 -1.75 -9.63
C PHE A 8 -5.11 -2.94 -9.27
N THR A 9 -4.73 -4.11 -9.78
CA THR A 9 -5.33 -5.40 -9.40
C THR A 9 -4.41 -6.08 -8.39
N PHE A 10 -5.01 -6.62 -7.34
CA PHE A 10 -4.34 -7.47 -6.35
C PHE A 10 -5.08 -8.81 -6.29
N ASP A 11 -4.38 -9.85 -5.84
CA ASP A 11 -5.00 -11.12 -5.50
C ASP A 11 -5.93 -10.98 -4.27
N GLU A 12 -6.85 -11.92 -4.14
CA GLU A 12 -7.90 -11.89 -3.13
C GLU A 12 -7.33 -11.93 -1.69
N GLU A 13 -6.27 -12.72 -1.48
CA GLU A 13 -5.61 -12.84 -0.18
C GLU A 13 -4.98 -11.51 0.26
N THR A 14 -4.29 -10.82 -0.65
CA THR A 14 -3.72 -9.50 -0.42
C THR A 14 -4.80 -8.46 -0.09
N ILE A 15 -5.94 -8.48 -0.79
CA ILE A 15 -7.07 -7.58 -0.51
C ILE A 15 -7.65 -7.85 0.88
N ALA A 16 -7.82 -9.12 1.25
CA ALA A 16 -8.33 -9.52 2.56
C ALA A 16 -7.41 -9.05 3.69
N LEU A 17 -6.10 -9.21 3.52
CA LEU A 17 -5.10 -8.75 4.48
C LEU A 17 -5.10 -7.23 4.60
N LEU A 18 -5.11 -6.51 3.47
CA LEU A 18 -5.12 -5.05 3.45
C LEU A 18 -6.37 -4.49 4.15
N LYS A 19 -7.52 -5.11 3.93
CA LYS A 19 -8.77 -4.74 4.59
C LYS A 19 -8.69 -4.98 6.09
N LYS A 20 -8.25 -6.16 6.52
CA LYS A 20 -8.09 -6.51 7.94
C LYS A 20 -7.19 -5.51 8.67
N ILE A 21 -6.02 -5.20 8.13
CA ILE A 21 -5.09 -4.23 8.74
C ILE A 21 -5.68 -2.82 8.75
N SER A 22 -6.35 -2.41 7.68
CA SER A 22 -7.05 -1.11 7.63
C SER A 22 -8.10 -0.99 8.73
N ASP A 23 -8.86 -2.06 8.99
CA ASP A 23 -9.90 -2.11 10.01
C ASP A 23 -9.29 -2.11 11.42
N GLU A 24 -8.23 -2.89 11.66
CA GLU A 24 -7.54 -2.98 12.96
C GLU A 24 -6.81 -1.68 13.34
N THR A 25 -6.19 -1.02 12.37
CA THR A 25 -5.35 0.17 12.61
C THR A 25 -6.09 1.48 12.40
N MET A 26 -7.31 1.44 11.85
CA MET A 26 -8.07 2.61 11.37
C MET A 26 -7.31 3.45 10.31
N ILE A 27 -6.26 2.89 9.69
CA ILE A 27 -5.49 3.56 8.65
C ILE A 27 -6.14 3.25 7.30
N PRO A 28 -6.47 4.25 6.47
CA PRO A 28 -7.04 4.01 5.15
C PRO A 28 -6.14 3.11 4.28
N GLN A 29 -6.74 2.12 3.63
CA GLN A 29 -6.05 1.19 2.70
C GLN A 29 -5.11 1.90 1.72
N ALA A 30 -5.55 3.01 1.11
CA ALA A 30 -4.74 3.78 0.18
C ALA A 30 -3.43 4.31 0.81
N ARG A 31 -3.46 4.68 2.10
CA ARG A 31 -2.28 5.15 2.83
C ARG A 31 -1.33 4.00 3.17
N ILE A 32 -1.87 2.83 3.49
CA ILE A 32 -1.07 1.61 3.72
C ILE A 32 -0.32 1.23 2.43
N VAL A 33 -1.04 1.19 1.30
CA VAL A 33 -0.45 0.88 -0.02
C VAL A 33 0.59 1.91 -0.42
N GLU A 34 0.30 3.20 -0.27
CA GLU A 34 1.25 4.28 -0.56
C GLU A 34 2.55 4.10 0.25
N ARG A 35 2.44 3.78 1.55
CA ARG A 35 3.61 3.57 2.40
C ARG A 35 4.41 2.34 2.01
N ALA A 36 3.74 1.22 1.75
CA ALA A 36 4.37 -0.03 1.33
C ALA A 36 5.16 0.14 0.03
N ILE A 37 4.59 0.85 -0.95
CA ILE A 37 5.27 1.16 -2.22
C ILE A 37 6.53 2.00 -1.99
N LEU A 38 6.45 3.06 -1.17
CA LEU A 38 7.59 3.92 -0.88
C LEU A 38 8.71 3.16 -0.17
N GLU A 39 8.37 2.32 0.80
CA GLU A 39 9.35 1.50 1.53
C GLU A 39 10.02 0.47 0.63
N TYR A 40 9.25 -0.18 -0.24
CA TYR A 40 9.78 -1.15 -1.20
C TYR A 40 10.73 -0.49 -2.21
N ILE A 41 10.35 0.65 -2.78
CA ILE A 41 11.21 1.43 -3.68
C ILE A 41 12.48 1.91 -2.96
N ALA A 42 12.38 2.33 -1.70
CA ALA A 42 13.54 2.74 -0.93
C ALA A 42 14.55 1.59 -0.75
N LYS A 43 14.07 0.40 -0.38
CA LYS A 43 14.91 -0.81 -0.28
C LYS A 43 15.62 -1.12 -1.60
N MET A 44 14.91 -1.07 -2.72
CA MET A 44 15.48 -1.29 -4.06
C MET A 44 16.59 -0.29 -4.45
N LYS A 45 16.54 0.93 -3.91
CA LYS A 45 17.55 1.96 -4.19
C LYS A 45 18.77 1.84 -3.28
N THR A 46 18.63 1.27 -2.10
CA THR A 46 19.73 1.05 -1.14
C THR A 46 20.56 -0.19 -1.49
N ASP A 47 19.98 -1.15 -2.22
CA ASP A 47 20.68 -2.32 -2.78
C ASP A 47 21.45 -2.02 -4.10
N LYS A 48 21.69 -0.74 -4.43
CA LYS A 48 22.57 -0.30 -5.53
C LYS A 48 23.74 0.50 -4.99
#